data_AF-B9M2K1-F1
#
_entry.id   AF-B9M2K1-F1
#
_cell.length_a   1.000
_cell.length_b   1.000
_cell.length_c   1.000
_cell.angle_alpha   90.00
_cell.angle_beta   90.00
_cell.angle_gamma   90.00
#
_symmetry.space_group_name_H-M   'P 1'
#
loop_
_entity.id
_entity.type
_entity.pdbx_description
1 polymer ?
#
loop_
_entity_poly.entity_id
_entity_poly.type
_entity_poly.pdbx_seq_one_letter_code
_entity_poly.pdbx_strand_id
1 'polypeptide(L)' 'MKCPNCGDRKSVEIDIHSSGFSSEHSPVKECGACGLVWRVKMVGDKTEIDIIKAADKK' A
#
# COMPACT_ATOMS: atom_id res chain seq x y z
N MET A 1 5.51 -8.00 0.44
CA MET A 1 4.07 -8.35 0.55
C MET A 1 3.53 -8.57 -0.86
N LYS A 2 2.60 -9.50 -1.07
CA LYS A 2 1.88 -9.61 -2.35
C LYS A 2 0.86 -8.48 -2.46
N CYS A 3 0.67 -7.93 -3.66
CA CYS A 3 -0.40 -6.97 -3.94
C CYS A 3 -1.75 -7.60 -3.54
N PRO A 4 -2.57 -6.93 -2.71
CA PRO A 4 -3.84 -7.50 -2.24
C PRO A 4 -4.89 -7.61 -3.36
N ASN A 5 -4.70 -6.92 -4.49
CA ASN A 5 -5.61 -6.99 -5.63
C ASN A 5 -5.23 -8.09 -6.64
N CYS A 6 -4.02 -8.07 -7.20
CA CYS A 6 -3.63 -8.99 -8.27
C CYS A 6 -2.68 -10.12 -7.82
N GLY A 7 -2.23 -10.13 -6.56
CA GLY A 7 -1.33 -11.15 -6.03
C GLY A 7 0.15 -11.04 -6.48
N ASP A 8 0.48 -10.10 -7.36
CA ASP A 8 1.84 -9.87 -7.84
C ASP A 8 2.76 -9.40 -6.69
N ARG A 9 4.08 -9.61 -6.84
CA ARG A 9 5.09 -9.23 -5.84
C ARG A 9 5.85 -7.96 -6.21
N LYS A 10 5.67 -7.44 -7.42
CA LYS A 10 6.21 -6.16 -7.86
C LYS A 10 5.42 -5.04 -7.21
N SER A 11 5.89 -4.62 -6.04
CA SER A 11 5.45 -3.40 -5.38
C SER A 11 6.63 -2.53 -5.03
N VAL A 12 6.52 -1.23 -5.26
CA VAL A 12 7.47 -0.23 -4.78
C VAL A 12 6.92 0.42 -3.52
N GLU A 13 7.79 0.67 -2.55
CA GLU A 13 7.45 1.50 -1.39
C GLU A 13 7.52 2.96 -1.81
N ILE A 14 6.46 3.70 -1.51
CA ILE A 14 6.38 5.13 -1.78
C ILE A 14 6.66 5.84 -0.46
N ASP A 15 7.76 6.58 -0.44
CA ASP A 15 8.06 7.48 0.66
C ASP A 15 7.21 8.75 0.51
N ILE A 16 6.15 8.84 1.32
CA ILE A 16 5.27 10.01 1.35
C ILE A 16 5.68 10.88 2.53
N HIS A 17 6.27 12.04 2.24
CA HIS A 17 6.55 13.09 3.22
C HIS A 17 5.26 13.85 3.62
N SER A 18 4.24 13.13 4.08
CA SER A 18 3.01 13.68 4.63
C SER A 18 2.83 13.14 6.04
N SER A 19 2.48 14.03 6.97
CA SER A 19 2.50 13.77 8.42
C SER A 19 1.63 12.58 8.88
N GLY A 20 0.79 12.00 8.01
CA GLY A 20 -0.06 10.83 8.29
C GLY A 20 0.37 9.52 7.58
N PHE A 21 1.49 9.50 6.87
CA PHE A 21 1.97 8.37 6.07
C PHE A 21 3.47 8.12 6.31
N SER A 22 3.87 7.98 7.57
CA SER A 22 5.28 7.69 7.87
C SER A 22 5.65 6.27 7.43
N SER A 23 6.84 6.13 6.86
CA SER A 23 7.39 4.87 6.36
C SER A 23 7.52 3.79 7.44
N GLU A 24 7.57 4.18 8.72
CA GLU A 24 7.66 3.27 9.87
C GLU A 24 6.29 2.76 10.37
N HIS A 25 5.25 3.60 10.34
CA HIS A 25 3.94 3.25 10.93
C HIS A 25 2.82 3.04 9.92
N SER A 26 2.98 3.55 8.70
CA SER A 26 1.97 3.47 7.63
C SER A 26 2.63 3.49 6.24
N PRO A 27 3.51 2.51 5.93
CA PRO A 27 4.20 2.46 4.65
C PRO A 27 3.21 2.35 3.49
N VAL A 28 3.32 3.29 2.56
CA VAL A 28 2.54 3.32 1.33
C VAL A 28 3.26 2.51 0.26
N LYS A 29 2.50 1.74 -0.51
CA LYS A 29 3.01 0.84 -1.56
C LYS A 29 2.18 1.02 -2.83
N GLU A 30 2.85 0.96 -3.97
CA GLU A 30 2.21 0.88 -5.28
C GLU A 30 2.59 -0.43 -5.97
N CYS A 31 1.60 -1.10 -6.59
CA CYS A 31 1.84 -2.28 -7.39
C CYS A 31 2.24 -1.88 -8.81
N GLY A 32 3.45 -2.28 -9.23
CA GLY A 32 3.92 -2.05 -10.60
C GLY A 32 3.22 -2.88 -11.68
N ALA A 33 2.32 -3.81 -11.30
CA ALA A 33 1.58 -4.65 -12.25
C ALA A 33 0.17 -4.12 -12.54
N CYS A 34 -0.58 -3.74 -11.49
CA CYS A 34 -1.97 -3.27 -11.62
C CYS A 34 -2.20 -1.82 -11.18
N GLY A 35 -1.16 -1.11 -10.73
CA GLY A 35 -1.27 0.31 -10.34
C GLY A 35 -2.06 0.58 -9.05
N LEU A 36 -2.42 -0.47 -8.29
CA LEU A 36 -3.04 -0.31 -6.97
C LEU A 36 -2.09 0.44 -6.04
N VAL A 37 -2.58 1.43 -5.31
CA VAL A 37 -1.85 2.09 -4.21
C VAL A 37 -2.55 1.80 -2.90
N TRP A 38 -1.82 1.26 -1.93
CA TRP A 38 -2.35 0.92 -0.61
C TRP A 38 -1.32 1.21 0.47
N ARG A 39 -1.77 1.33 1.71
CA ARG A 39 -0.90 1.33 2.88
C ARG A 39 -1.24 0.20 3.82
N VAL A 40 -0.26 -0.12 4.65
CA VAL A 40 -0.42 -1.05 5.77
C VAL A 40 -0.43 -0.20 7.04
N LYS A 41 -1.56 -0.15 7.76
CA LYS A 41 -1.67 0.57 9.03
C LYS A 41 -1.82 -0.41 10.18
N MET A 42 -1.28 -0.07 11.35
CA MET A 42 -1.56 -0.81 12.59
C MET A 42 -2.70 -0.12 13.33
N VAL A 43 -3.75 -0.88 13.65
CA VAL A 43 -4.91 -0.41 14.44
C VAL A 43 -5.07 -1.36 15.61
N GLY A 44 -4.59 -0.92 16.78
CA GLY A 44 -4.36 -1.82 17.92
C GLY A 44 -3.32 -2.89 17.58
N ASP A 45 -3.60 -4.14 17.91
CA ASP A 45 -2.76 -5.30 17.59
C ASP A 45 -3.04 -5.90 16.20
N LYS A 46 -3.80 -5.21 15.35
CA LYS A 46 -4.19 -5.70 14.02
C LYS A 46 -3.54 -4.87 12.91
N THR A 47 -3.13 -5.58 11.87
CA THR A 47 -2.70 -4.96 10.61
C THR A 47 -3.89 -4.81 9.69
N GLU A 48 -4.16 -3.59 9.23
CA GLU A 48 -5.19 -3.30 8.24
C GLU A 48 -4.58 -2.79 6.93
N ILE A 49 -5.18 -3.22 5.82
CA ILE A 49 -4.88 -2.71 4.49
C ILE A 49 -5.85 -1.59 4.18
N ASP A 50 -5.33 -0.43 3.83
CA ASP A 50 -6.12 0.74 3.45
C ASP A 50 -5.82 1.09 1.99
N ILE A 51 -6.84 1.05 1.13
CA ILE A 51 -6.69 1.29 -0.31
C ILE A 51 -6.76 2.80 -0.56
N ILE A 52 -5.66 3.37 -1.06
CA ILE A 52 -5.52 4.80 -1.34
C ILE A 52 -5.96 5.10 -2.77
N LYS A 53 -5.57 4.24 -3.72
CA LYS A 53 -5.97 4.30 -5.13
C LYS A 53 -6.35 2.89 -5.58
N ALA A 54 -7.53 2.74 -6.19
CA ALA A 54 -7.94 1.49 -6.80
C ALA A 54 -6.98 1.08 -7.94
N ALA A 55 -6.91 -0.21 -8.23
CA ALA A 55 -6.13 -0.73 -9.35
C ALA A 55 -6.66 -0.16 -10.68
N ASP A 56 -5.77 0.14 -11.61
CA ASP A 56 -6.14 0.50 -12.97
C ASP A 56 -6.79 -0.73 -13.62
N LYS A 57 -8.03 -0.56 -14.11
CA LYS A 57 -8.68 -1.57 -14.94
C LYS A 57 -7.96 -1.57 -16.29
N LYS A 58 -7.07 -2.53 -16.51
CA LYS A 58 -6.65 -2.88 -17.86
C LYS A 58 -7.75 -3.64 -18.57
#